data_AF-A0A7D7ZGM8-F1
#
_entry.id   AF-A0A7D7ZGM8-F1
#
_cell.length_a   1.000
_cell.length_b   1.000
_cell.length_c   1.000
_cell.angle_alpha   90.00
_cell.angle_beta   90.00
_cell.angle_gamma   90.00
#
_symmetry.space_group_name_H-M   'P 1'
#
loop_
_entity.id
_entity.type
_entity.pdbx_description
1 polymer ?
#
loop_
_entity_poly.entity_id
_entity_poly.type
_entity_poly.pdbx_seq_one_letter_code
_entity_poly.pdbx_strand_id
1 'polypeptide(L)'
;MQAAIPSAQVLFEVFEDVILGQGFARICAFLGLTEIQPARLMVHEGQPLDMSADQRQVAAEWLAPQYDAAARVLGHMPDAWGRKG
;
A
#
# COMPACT_ATOMS: atom_id res chain seq x y z
N MET A 1 3.01 -16.55 4.83
CA MET A 1 1.59 -16.48 4.41
C MET A 1 1.24 -17.46 3.30
N GLN A 2 1.98 -17.53 2.19
CA GLN A 2 1.68 -18.45 1.08
C GLN A 2 1.63 -19.94 1.47
N ALA A 3 2.27 -20.35 2.57
CA ALA A 3 2.26 -21.72 3.05
C ALA A 3 0.91 -22.16 3.69
N ALA A 4 0.03 -21.22 4.05
CA ALA A 4 -1.21 -21.52 4.79
C ALA A 4 -2.49 -21.15 4.03
N ILE A 5 -2.42 -20.22 3.07
CA ILE A 5 -3.59 -19.74 2.32
C ILE A 5 -3.27 -19.79 0.82
N PRO A 6 -4.13 -20.40 -0.03
CA PRO A 6 -3.99 -20.35 -1.48
C PRO A 6 -3.91 -18.90 -1.98
N SER A 7 -3.03 -18.62 -2.92
CA SER A 7 -2.81 -17.26 -3.45
C SER A 7 -4.09 -16.62 -3.99
N ALA A 8 -4.97 -17.41 -4.61
CA ALA A 8 -6.27 -16.92 -5.11
C ALA A 8 -7.25 -16.46 -4.01
N GLN A 9 -6.95 -16.72 -2.73
CA GLN A 9 -7.77 -16.32 -1.59
C GLN A 9 -7.14 -15.16 -0.80
N VAL A 10 -6.07 -14.55 -1.32
CA VAL A 10 -5.42 -13.40 -0.71
C VAL A 10 -5.25 -12.30 -1.75
N LEU A 11 -5.83 -11.14 -1.48
CA LEU A 11 -5.58 -9.91 -2.21
C LEU A 11 -4.68 -9.00 -1.37
N PHE A 12 -3.64 -8.45 -1.99
CA PHE A 12 -2.83 -7.37 -1.41
C PHE A 12 -3.16 -6.07 -2.14
N GLU A 13 -3.45 -5.03 -1.37
CA GLU A 13 -3.69 -3.68 -1.87
C GLU A 13 -2.94 -2.68 -1.00
N VAL A 14 -2.58 -1.54 -1.60
CA VAL A 14 -1.96 -0.43 -0.90
C VAL A 14 -2.96 0.71 -0.75
N PHE A 15 -2.86 1.45 0.35
CA PHE A 15 -3.86 2.45 0.73
C PHE A 15 -4.04 3.51 -0.36
N GLU A 16 -2.94 3.93 -0.97
CA GLU A 16 -2.91 4.94 -2.03
C GLU A 16 -3.73 4.49 -3.26
N ASP A 17 -3.61 3.21 -3.63
CA ASP A 17 -4.38 2.63 -4.73
C ASP A 17 -5.86 2.47 -4.39
N VAL A 18 -6.18 2.16 -3.12
CA VAL A 18 -7.56 2.03 -2.65
C VAL A 18 -8.27 3.39 -2.67
N ILE A 19 -7.58 4.46 -2.27
CA ILE A 19 -8.17 5.79 -2.15
C ILE A 19 -8.12 6.60 -3.45
N LEU A 20 -7.00 6.56 -4.17
CA LEU A 20 -6.74 7.40 -5.34
C LEU A 20 -6.73 6.63 -6.67
N GLY A 21 -6.62 5.30 -6.61
CA GLY A 21 -6.50 4.43 -7.79
C GLY A 21 -7.69 3.50 -7.99
N GLN A 22 -7.39 2.28 -8.44
CA GLN A 22 -8.36 1.23 -8.77
C GLN A 22 -8.47 0.16 -7.67
N GLY A 23 -7.78 0.32 -6.54
CA GLY A 23 -7.70 -0.68 -5.48
C GLY A 23 -9.07 -1.02 -4.89
N PHE A 24 -9.97 -0.03 -4.76
CA PHE A 24 -11.33 -0.29 -4.26
C PHE A 24 -12.15 -1.16 -5.21
N ALA A 25 -12.08 -0.90 -6.52
CA ALA A 25 -12.74 -1.73 -7.53
C ALA A 25 -12.19 -3.17 -7.53
N ARG A 26 -10.88 -3.33 -7.35
CA ARG A 26 -10.24 -4.65 -7.21
C ARG A 26 -10.71 -5.40 -5.96
N ILE A 27 -10.90 -4.71 -4.84
CA ILE A 27 -11.48 -5.28 -3.62
C ILE A 27 -12.92 -5.76 -3.88
N CYS A 28 -13.76 -4.93 -4.50
CA CYS A 28 -15.13 -5.33 -4.85
C CYS A 28 -15.13 -6.57 -5.76
N ALA A 29 -14.33 -6.58 -6.81
CA ALA A 29 -14.22 -7.72 -7.73
C ALA A 29 -13.73 -9.00 -7.04
N PHE A 30 -12.71 -8.89 -6.19
CA PHE A 30 -12.17 -10.03 -5.42
C PHE A 30 -13.21 -10.63 -4.46
N LEU A 31 -14.05 -9.79 -3.86
CA LEU A 31 -15.12 -10.21 -2.95
C LEU A 31 -16.41 -10.62 -3.68
N GLY A 32 -16.50 -10.46 -5.00
CA GLY A 32 -17.73 -10.70 -5.76
C GLY A 32 -18.84 -9.69 -5.48
N LEU A 33 -18.48 -8.46 -5.11
CA LEU A 33 -19.40 -7.37 -4.79
C LEU A 33 -19.60 -6.46 -6.00
N THR A 34 -20.81 -5.91 -6.12
CA THR A 34 -21.07 -4.79 -7.03
C THR A 34 -20.30 -3.56 -6.55
N GLU A 35 -19.61 -2.90 -7.48
CA GLU A 35 -18.89 -1.66 -7.19
C GLU A 35 -19.86 -0.57 -6.72
N ILE A 36 -19.49 0.09 -5.62
CA ILE A 36 -20.15 1.29 -5.13
C ILE A 36 -19.15 2.43 -5.14
N GLN A 37 -19.59 3.65 -5.44
CA GLN A 37 -18.70 4.80 -5.26
C GLN A 37 -18.46 5.03 -3.76
N PRO A 38 -17.20 4.96 -3.28
CA PRO A 38 -16.90 5.22 -1.88
C PRO A 38 -17.09 6.72 -1.57
N ALA A 39 -17.64 7.01 -0.39
CA ALA A 39 -17.67 8.37 0.12
C ALA A 39 -16.24 8.87 0.39
N ARG A 40 -15.83 9.95 -0.26
CA ARG A 40 -14.47 10.52 -0.15
C ARG A 40 -14.29 11.44 1.07
N LEU A 41 -14.81 11.03 2.23
CA LEU A 41 -14.65 11.78 3.46
C LEU A 41 -13.43 11.25 4.24
N MET A 42 -12.39 12.07 4.34
CA MET A 42 -11.24 11.78 5.19
C MET A 42 -11.64 12.01 6.65
N VAL A 43 -11.83 10.91 7.39
CA VAL A 43 -12.24 10.95 8.82
C VAL A 43 -11.08 10.68 9.78
N HIS A 44 -9.97 10.12 9.29
CA HIS A 44 -8.81 9.71 10.08
C HIS A 44 -7.51 10.27 9.50
N GLU A 45 -7.43 11.60 9.39
CA GLU A 45 -6.21 12.28 8.99
C GLU A 45 -5.31 12.51 10.21
N GLY A 46 -4.11 11.93 10.18
CA GLY A 46 -3.10 12.14 11.21
C GLY A 46 -2.40 13.50 11.07
N GLN A 47 -1.70 13.93 12.10
CA GLN A 47 -0.83 15.10 12.00
C GLN A 47 0.40 14.75 11.15
N PRO A 48 0.76 15.58 10.14
CA PRO A 48 1.97 15.35 9.37
C PRO A 48 3.19 15.50 10.28
N LEU A 49 4.17 14.61 10.10
CA LEU A 49 5.45 14.68 10.79
C LEU A 49 6.56 14.81 9.76
N ASP A 50 7.32 15.89 9.87
CA ASP A 50 8.48 16.12 9.02
C ASP A 50 9.72 15.41 9.58
N MET A 51 10.47 14.78 8.67
CA MET A 51 11.80 14.25 8.95
C MET A 51 12.87 15.19 8.42
N SER A 52 13.99 15.35 9.12
CA SER A 52 15.18 15.95 8.51
C SER A 52 15.70 15.07 7.36
N ALA A 53 16.56 15.61 6.49
CA ALA A 53 17.19 14.83 5.42
C ALA A 53 17.95 13.61 5.98
N ASP A 54 18.71 13.79 7.07
CA ASP A 54 19.45 12.72 7.73
C ASP A 54 18.52 11.63 8.28
N GLN A 55 17.40 12.02 8.90
CA GLN A 55 16.41 11.08 9.40
C GLN A 55 15.76 10.29 8.25
N ARG A 56 15.46 10.94 7.12
CA ARG A 56 14.93 10.25 5.93
C ARG A 56 15.92 9.23 5.40
N GLN A 57 17.20 9.58 5.34
CA GLN A 57 18.24 8.66 4.85
C GLN A 57 18.37 7.43 5.75
N VAL A 58 18.48 7.64 7.06
CA VAL A 58 18.55 6.54 8.05
C VAL A 58 17.31 5.66 7.99
N ALA A 59 16.12 6.27 7.88
CA ALA A 59 14.87 5.53 7.75
C ALA A 59 14.84 4.70 6.44
N ALA A 60 15.28 5.27 5.32
CA ALA A 60 15.30 4.57 4.04
C ALA A 60 16.28 3.38 4.04
N GLU A 61 17.45 3.52 4.67
CA GLU A 61 18.40 2.42 4.84
C GLU A 61 17.84 1.32 5.73
N TRP A 62 17.21 1.69 6.84
CA TRP A 62 16.62 0.76 7.78
C TRP A 62 15.40 0.00 7.22
N LEU A 63 14.59 0.65 6.37
CA LEU A 63 13.39 0.10 5.74
C LEU A 63 13.65 -0.68 4.43
N ALA A 64 14.87 -0.61 3.88
CA ALA A 64 15.17 -1.23 2.59
C ALA A 64 14.83 -2.72 2.53
N PRO A 65 15.20 -3.58 3.52
CA PRO A 65 14.84 -5.01 3.46
C PRO A 65 13.34 -5.29 3.47
N GLN A 66 12.54 -4.46 4.15
CA GLN A 66 11.09 -4.58 4.28
C GLN A 66 10.43 -4.20 2.95
N TYR A 67 10.89 -3.12 2.33
CA TYR A 67 10.46 -2.69 1.01
C TYR A 67 10.82 -3.72 -0.07
N ASP A 68 12.01 -4.31 -0.03
CA ASP A 68 12.38 -5.41 -0.93
C ASP A 68 11.44 -6.62 -0.77
N ALA A 69 11.06 -6.95 0.47
CA ALA A 69 10.11 -8.03 0.73
C ALA A 69 8.70 -7.69 0.20
N ALA A 70 8.23 -6.46 0.40
CA ALA A 70 6.95 -5.99 -0.10
C ALA A 70 6.90 -6.01 -1.63
N ALA A 71 7.94 -5.52 -2.31
CA ALA A 71 8.03 -5.53 -3.76
C ALA A 71 7.92 -6.95 -4.36
N ARG A 72 8.50 -7.96 -3.70
CA ARG A 72 8.37 -9.37 -4.13
C ARG A 72 6.94 -9.90 -4.03
N VAL A 73 6.16 -9.41 -3.06
CA VAL A 73 4.77 -9.86 -2.84
C VAL A 73 3.79 -9.09 -3.72
N LEU A 74 3.98 -7.79 -3.86
CA LEU A 74 3.12 -6.89 -4.64
C LEU A 74 3.40 -6.98 -6.15
N GLY A 75 4.58 -7.46 -6.55
CA GLY A 75 5.02 -7.51 -7.95
C GLY A 75 5.46 -6.15 -8.50
N HIS A 76 5.14 -5.05 -7.82
CA HIS A 76 5.66 -3.71 -8.05
C HIS A 76 5.80 -2.95 -6.72
N MET A 77 6.57 -1.86 -6.72
CA MET A 77 6.59 -0.91 -5.62
C MET A 77 5.58 0.21 -5.91
N PRO A 78 4.75 0.64 -4.95
CA PRO A 78 3.95 1.85 -5.11
C PRO A 78 4.83 3.09 -5.24
N ASP A 79 4.47 4.01 -6.13
CA ASP A 79 5.22 5.26 -6.34
C ASP A 79 5.36 6.10 -5.06
N ALA A 80 4.35 6.05 -4.19
CA ALA A 80 4.34 6.73 -2.91
C ALA A 80 5.43 6.25 -1.94
N TRP A 81 5.94 5.02 -2.12
CA TRP A 81 6.95 4.41 -1.27
C TRP A 81 8.37 4.53 -1.85
N GLY A 82 8.47 4.93 -3.11
CA GLY A 82 9.76 5.09 -3.78
C GLY A 82 10.63 6.16 -3.12
N ARG A 83 11.95 5.94 -3.15
CA ARG A 83 12.97 6.96 -2.84
C ARG A 83 12.80 8.13 -3.81
N LYS A 84 12.03 9.15 -3.45
CA LYS A 84 12.29 10.49 -3.97
C LYS A 84 13.62 10.91 -3.32
N GLY A 85 14.64 11.02 -4.16
CA GLY A 85 16.02 11.33 -3.78
C GLY A 85 16.15 12.64 -3.00
#